data_AF-A0A165PA70-F1
#
_entry.id   AF-A0A165PA70-F1
#
_cell.length_a   1.000
_cell.length_b   1.000
_cell.length_c   1.000
_cell.angle_alpha   90.00
_cell.angle_beta   90.00
_cell.angle_gamma   90.00
#
_symmetry.space_group_name_H-M   'P 1'
#
loop_
_entity.id
_entity.type
_entity.pdbx_description
1 polymer ?
#
loop_
_entity_poly.entity_id
_entity_poly.type
_entity_poly.pdbx_seq_one_letter_code
_entity_poly.pdbx_strand_id
1 'polypeptide(L)'
;MLQLVKILVRSVLAITIVSGITFYILVNHSTDAMNLTCKGKWLQSGKGETLFAAFEFYRPWILWAEADGNVRVETTQFPLSSYFSEVKTIGREPLRLFEITDSYRAGMIGGYREASKEIAINFSKGLTFTGNCRDGI
;
A
#
# COMPACT_ATOMS: atom_id res chain seq x y z
N MET A 1 -24.11 -28.96 39.10
CA MET A 1 -24.54 -28.65 37.71
C MET A 1 -24.40 -27.16 37.39
N LEU A 2 -25.07 -26.25 38.13
CA LEU A 2 -25.03 -24.79 37.87
C LEU A 2 -23.63 -24.17 37.92
N GLN A 3 -22.75 -24.63 38.82
CA GLN A 3 -21.37 -24.13 38.89
C GLN A 3 -20.50 -24.57 37.71
N LEU A 4 -20.66 -25.81 37.24
CA LEU A 4 -19.95 -26.32 36.06
C LEU A 4 -20.34 -25.51 34.82
N VAL A 5 -21.63 -25.21 34.63
CA VAL A 5 -22.12 -24.36 33.52
C VAL A 5 -21.50 -22.96 33.57
N LYS A 6 -21.43 -22.33 34.75
CA LYS A 6 -20.81 -21.01 34.92
C LYS A 6 -19.32 -21.01 34.57
N ILE A 7 -18.58 -22.06 34.95
CA ILE A 7 -17.16 -22.19 34.61
C ILE A 7 -16.98 -22.37 33.10
N LEU A 8 -17.83 -23.19 32.48
CA LEU A 8 -17.78 -23.45 31.04
C LEU A 8 -18.05 -22.17 30.22
N VAL A 9 -19.09 -21.41 30.57
CA VAL A 9 -19.42 -20.13 29.92
C VAL A 9 -18.29 -19.11 30.07
N ARG A 10 -17.70 -18.98 31.27
CA ARG A 10 -16.56 -18.07 31.50
C ARG A 10 -15.33 -18.47 30.69
N SER A 11 -15.07 -19.76 30.57
CA SER A 11 -13.92 -20.28 29.82
C SER A 11 -14.07 -20.03 28.32
N VAL A 12 -15.27 -20.29 27.76
CA VAL A 12 -15.57 -19.99 26.35
C VAL A 12 -15.45 -18.49 26.09
N LEU A 13 -16.02 -17.65 26.96
CA LEU A 13 -15.92 -16.19 26.82
C LEU A 13 -14.46 -15.72 26.86
N ALA A 14 -13.66 -16.24 27.79
CA ALA A 14 -12.24 -15.90 27.90
C ALA A 14 -11.46 -16.30 26.64
N ILE A 15 -11.68 -17.51 26.10
CA ILE A 15 -11.05 -17.98 24.87
C ILE A 15 -11.42 -17.07 23.70
N THR A 16 -12.70 -16.71 23.54
CA THR A 16 -13.16 -15.83 22.46
C THR A 16 -12.56 -14.43 22.55
N ILE A 17 -12.41 -13.89 23.76
CA ILE A 17 -11.78 -12.58 23.96
C ILE A 17 -10.29 -12.66 23.60
N VAL A 18 -9.57 -13.67 24.09
CA VAL A 18 -8.14 -13.85 23.81
C VAL A 18 -7.89 -14.07 22.32
N SER A 19 -8.71 -14.89 21.65
CA SER A 19 -8.58 -15.12 20.21
C SER A 19 -8.88 -13.87 19.40
N GLY A 20 -9.92 -13.10 19.79
CA GLY A 20 -10.26 -11.83 19.15
C GLY A 20 -9.14 -10.78 19.28
N ILE A 21 -8.57 -10.63 20.47
CA ILE A 21 -7.44 -9.71 20.71
C ILE A 21 -6.22 -10.14 19.90
N THR A 22 -5.89 -11.45 19.91
CA THR A 22 -4.75 -11.99 19.17
C THR A 22 -4.93 -11.74 17.67
N PHE A 23 -6.12 -12.03 17.12
CA PHE A 23 -6.41 -11.77 15.71
C PHE A 23 -6.31 -10.29 15.36
N TYR A 24 -6.85 -9.40 16.20
CA TYR A 24 -6.75 -7.96 16.01
C TYR A 24 -5.31 -7.45 15.98
N ILE A 25 -4.48 -7.86 16.95
CA ILE A 25 -3.06 -7.49 17.00
C ILE A 25 -2.35 -7.97 15.75
N LEU A 26 -2.62 -9.21 15.32
CA LEU A 26 -1.96 -9.78 14.15
C LEU A 26 -2.35 -9.07 12.85
N VAL A 27 -3.63 -8.74 12.65
CA VAL A 27 -4.09 -8.00 11.47
C VAL A 27 -3.47 -6.60 11.44
N ASN A 28 -3.46 -5.89 12.57
CA ASN A 28 -3.02 -4.50 12.62
C ASN A 28 -1.49 -4.35 12.49
N HIS A 29 -0.70 -5.32 12.98
CA HIS A 29 0.75 -5.35 12.74
C HIS A 29 1.14 -5.87 11.35
N SER A 30 0.17 -6.36 10.56
CA SER A 30 0.40 -6.92 9.24
C SER A 30 0.45 -5.87 8.13
N THR A 31 0.16 -4.59 8.41
CA THR A 31 0.18 -3.52 7.40
C THR A 31 1.24 -2.47 7.70
N ASP A 32 2.04 -2.14 6.70
CA ASP A 32 3.00 -1.04 6.71
C ASP A 32 2.52 0.06 5.75
N ALA A 33 2.74 1.33 6.09
CA ALA A 33 2.25 2.45 5.29
C ALA A 33 3.37 3.44 5.00
N MET A 34 3.45 3.87 3.74
CA MET A 34 4.42 4.85 3.27
C MET A 34 3.71 5.95 2.51
N ASN A 35 3.70 7.15 3.09
CA ASN A 35 3.15 8.34 2.45
C ASN A 35 4.27 9.13 1.78
N LEU A 36 4.04 9.55 0.54
CA LEU A 36 5.00 10.27 -0.29
C LEU A 36 4.36 11.52 -0.87
N THR A 37 5.12 12.62 -0.89
CA THR A 37 4.79 13.81 -1.67
C THR A 37 5.78 13.94 -2.82
N CYS A 38 5.28 13.90 -4.05
CA CYS A 38 6.07 13.86 -5.26
C CYS A 38 5.89 15.14 -6.08
N LYS A 39 7.00 15.79 -6.41
CA LYS A 39 7.02 16.95 -7.32
C LYS A 39 7.56 16.51 -8.67
N GLY A 40 6.82 16.82 -9.71
CA GLY A 40 7.11 16.31 -11.02
C GLY A 40 6.42 17.08 -12.12
N LYS A 41 6.24 16.42 -13.25
CA LYS A 41 5.55 16.97 -14.42
C LYS A 41 4.80 15.89 -15.17
N TRP A 42 3.76 16.33 -15.87
CA TRP A 42 3.09 15.52 -16.89
C TRP A 42 3.97 15.43 -18.13
N LEU A 43 4.29 14.22 -18.59
CA LEU A 43 5.18 14.02 -19.74
C LEU A 43 4.64 14.69 -21.02
N GLN A 44 3.32 14.69 -21.19
CA GLN A 44 2.68 15.14 -22.43
C GLN A 44 2.55 16.66 -22.52
N SER A 45 2.35 17.35 -21.39
CA SER A 45 2.18 18.80 -21.36
C SER A 45 3.41 19.56 -20.85
N GLY A 46 4.36 18.85 -20.21
CA GLY A 46 5.49 19.45 -19.51
C GLY A 46 5.11 20.27 -18.27
N LYS A 47 3.81 20.36 -17.93
CA LYS A 47 3.33 21.15 -16.80
C LYS A 47 3.74 20.50 -15.49
N GLY A 48 4.30 21.30 -14.59
CA GLY A 48 4.67 20.87 -13.25
C GLY A 48 3.44 20.58 -12.39
N GLU A 49 3.50 19.51 -11.60
CA GLU A 49 2.38 18.99 -10.80
C GLU A 49 2.91 18.45 -9.47
N THR A 50 2.03 18.41 -8.46
CA THR A 50 2.28 17.68 -7.20
C THR A 50 1.36 16.47 -7.13
N LEU A 51 1.96 15.32 -6.84
CA LEU A 51 1.29 14.05 -6.64
C LEU A 51 1.52 13.57 -5.20
N PHE A 52 0.47 13.19 -4.51
CA PHE A 52 0.53 12.51 -3.22
C PHE A 52 0.31 11.02 -3.45
N ALA A 53 1.21 10.19 -2.96
CA ALA A 53 1.09 8.74 -3.04
C ALA A 53 1.07 8.13 -1.64
N ALA A 54 0.08 7.30 -1.35
CA ALA A 54 -0.02 6.54 -0.11
C ALA A 54 0.09 5.06 -0.47
N PHE A 55 1.21 4.44 -0.12
CA PHE A 55 1.46 3.02 -0.29
C PHE A 55 1.07 2.28 0.99
N GLU A 56 0.35 1.17 0.84
CA GLU A 56 -0.04 0.28 1.92
C GLU A 56 0.47 -1.12 1.59
N PHE A 57 1.40 -1.64 2.37
CA PHE A 57 2.01 -2.95 2.16
C PHE A 57 1.48 -3.97 3.17
N TYR A 58 1.05 -5.12 2.69
CA TYR A 58 0.71 -6.26 3.53
C TYR A 58 1.97 -7.09 3.75
N ARG A 59 2.37 -7.22 5.02
CA ARG A 59 3.45 -8.10 5.42
C ARG A 59 2.99 -9.55 5.23
N PRO A 60 3.76 -10.35 4.48
CA PRO A 60 3.47 -11.75 4.36
C PRO A 60 3.70 -12.41 5.73
N TRP A 61 2.71 -13.20 6.16
CA TRP A 61 2.76 -13.98 7.40
C TRP A 61 3.85 -15.06 7.37
N ILE A 62 4.22 -15.43 6.15
CA ILE A 62 5.22 -16.41 5.85
C ILE A 62 6.46 -15.65 5.36
N LEU A 63 7.59 -15.79 6.05
CA LEU A 63 8.82 -15.02 5.82
C LEU A 63 9.38 -15.09 4.39
N TRP A 64 8.92 -16.06 3.58
CA TRP A 64 9.34 -16.26 2.20
C TRP A 64 8.28 -15.90 1.15
N ALA A 65 7.08 -15.46 1.56
CA ALA A 65 6.11 -14.94 0.60
C ALA A 65 6.47 -13.49 0.23
N GLU A 66 6.07 -13.07 -0.97
CA GLU A 66 6.26 -11.70 -1.44
C GLU A 66 5.23 -10.78 -0.74
N ALA A 67 5.65 -9.54 -0.46
CA ALA A 67 4.75 -8.54 0.09
C ALA A 67 3.98 -7.89 -1.05
N ASP A 68 2.67 -8.03 -1.02
CA ASP A 68 1.74 -7.31 -1.89
C ASP A 68 1.24 -6.04 -1.19
N GLY A 69 0.75 -5.08 -1.96
CA GLY A 69 0.23 -3.85 -1.42
C GLY A 69 -0.72 -3.13 -2.35
N ASN A 70 -1.25 -2.03 -1.84
CA ASN A 70 -2.07 -1.09 -2.58
C ASN A 70 -1.36 0.25 -2.66
N VAL A 71 -1.72 1.06 -3.64
CA VAL A 71 -1.32 2.46 -3.67
C VAL A 71 -2.49 3.35 -4.09
N ARG A 72 -2.69 4.41 -3.32
CA ARG A 72 -3.58 5.52 -3.65
C ARG A 72 -2.73 6.69 -4.12
N VAL A 73 -3.11 7.29 -5.24
CA VAL A 73 -2.41 8.45 -5.79
C VAL A 73 -3.38 9.58 -6.06
N GLU A 74 -3.00 10.79 -5.70
CA GLU A 74 -3.82 11.99 -5.81
C GLU A 74 -3.01 13.14 -6.38
N THR A 75 -3.56 13.87 -7.35
CA THR A 75 -2.88 15.03 -7.94
C THR A 75 -3.54 16.34 -7.53
N THR A 76 -2.78 17.43 -7.52
CA THR A 76 -3.27 18.73 -7.02
C THR A 76 -3.96 19.60 -8.07
N GLN A 77 -3.41 19.71 -9.28
CA GLN A 77 -3.97 20.60 -10.31
C GLN A 77 -5.09 19.90 -11.10
N PHE A 78 -4.99 18.59 -11.27
CA PHE A 78 -6.08 17.75 -11.73
C PHE A 78 -6.61 16.99 -10.52
N PRO A 79 -7.90 17.09 -10.13
CA PRO A 79 -8.45 16.33 -9.01
C PRO A 79 -8.67 14.86 -9.40
N LEU A 80 -7.61 14.22 -9.87
CA LEU A 80 -7.56 12.80 -10.18
C LEU A 80 -7.10 12.08 -8.92
N SER A 81 -7.94 11.16 -8.46
CA SER A 81 -7.60 10.17 -7.45
C SER A 81 -7.68 8.81 -8.12
N SER A 82 -6.65 7.99 -7.97
CA SER A 82 -6.63 6.64 -8.50
C SER A 82 -6.12 5.67 -7.44
N TYR A 83 -6.74 4.50 -7.42
CA TYR A 83 -6.42 3.43 -6.49
C TYR A 83 -5.99 2.21 -7.29
N PHE A 84 -4.84 1.66 -6.93
CA PHE A 84 -4.25 0.51 -7.59
C PHE A 84 -4.02 -0.58 -6.55
N SER A 85 -4.61 -1.75 -6.82
CA SER A 85 -4.72 -2.85 -5.86
C SER A 85 -3.53 -3.80 -5.84
N GLU A 86 -2.56 -3.61 -6.74
CA GLU A 86 -1.43 -4.52 -6.87
C GLU A 86 -0.14 -3.71 -6.96
N VAL A 87 0.54 -3.63 -5.82
CA VAL A 87 1.90 -3.12 -5.70
C VAL A 87 2.80 -4.28 -5.31
N LYS A 88 3.75 -4.59 -6.18
CA LYS A 88 4.73 -5.65 -5.96
C LYS A 88 6.11 -5.07 -5.74
N THR A 89 6.81 -5.62 -4.76
CA THR A 89 8.21 -5.22 -4.50
C THR A 89 9.15 -6.06 -5.35
N ILE A 90 9.91 -5.40 -6.23
CA ILE A 90 10.93 -6.01 -7.07
C ILE A 90 12.31 -5.68 -6.51
N GLY A 91 13.11 -6.74 -6.32
CA GLY A 91 14.47 -6.62 -5.81
C GLY A 91 14.54 -6.48 -4.29
N ARG A 92 15.76 -6.36 -3.78
CA ARG A 92 16.07 -6.15 -2.36
C ARG A 92 16.88 -4.87 -2.22
N GLU A 93 17.04 -4.40 -0.98
CA GLU A 93 17.87 -3.23 -0.70
C GLU A 93 19.28 -3.35 -1.31
N PRO A 94 19.86 -2.25 -1.82
CA PRO A 94 19.31 -0.89 -1.83
C PRO A 94 18.39 -0.58 -3.02
N LEU A 95 18.20 -1.52 -3.96
CA LEU A 95 17.52 -1.29 -5.25
C LEU A 95 16.03 -1.64 -5.21
N ARG A 96 15.35 -1.35 -4.10
CA ARG A 96 13.92 -1.66 -3.95
C ARG A 96 13.10 -0.86 -4.97
N LEU A 97 12.37 -1.60 -5.80
CA LEU A 97 11.47 -1.10 -6.82
C LEU A 97 10.06 -1.54 -6.47
N PHE A 98 9.09 -0.68 -6.69
CA PHE A 98 7.69 -1.02 -6.55
C PHE A 98 7.06 -0.98 -7.93
N GLU A 99 6.58 -2.12 -8.40
CA GLU A 99 5.78 -2.22 -9.61
C GLU A 99 4.32 -1.98 -9.23
N ILE A 100 3.66 -1.06 -9.94
CA ILE A 100 2.25 -0.73 -9.73
C ILE A 100 1.48 -1.24 -10.94
N THR A 101 0.52 -2.12 -10.68
CA THR A 101 -0.32 -2.76 -11.70
C THR A 101 -1.79 -2.45 -11.46
N ASP A 102 -2.52 -2.22 -12.55
CA ASP A 102 -3.97 -2.05 -12.52
C ASP A 102 -4.63 -3.35 -12.99
N SER A 103 -5.24 -4.07 -12.04
CA SER A 103 -5.94 -5.33 -12.31
C SER A 103 -7.10 -5.17 -13.30
N TYR A 104 -7.69 -3.98 -13.44
CA TYR A 104 -8.77 -3.71 -14.39
C TYR A 104 -8.28 -3.42 -15.81
N ARG A 105 -7.05 -2.90 -15.97
CA ARG A 105 -6.47 -2.55 -17.27
C ARG A 105 -5.42 -3.54 -17.78
N ALA A 106 -5.19 -4.61 -17.02
CA ALA A 106 -4.28 -5.71 -17.35
C ALA A 106 -2.90 -5.20 -17.82
N GLY A 107 -2.20 -4.46 -16.95
CA GLY A 107 -0.83 -4.04 -17.24
C GLY A 107 -0.20 -3.18 -16.16
N MET A 108 1.14 -3.15 -16.19
CA MET A 108 1.95 -2.23 -15.39
C MET A 108 1.60 -0.80 -15.78
N ILE A 109 1.19 -0.01 -14.79
CA ILE A 109 0.87 1.40 -14.96
C ILE A 109 1.99 2.30 -14.44
N GLY A 110 2.93 1.77 -13.67
CA GLY A 110 3.97 2.62 -13.12
C GLY A 110 4.87 1.91 -12.13
N GLY A 111 5.71 2.71 -11.48
CA GLY A 111 6.50 2.24 -10.39
C GLY A 111 7.18 3.35 -9.60
N TYR A 112 7.71 2.95 -8.45
CA TYR A 112 8.48 3.81 -7.55
C TYR A 112 9.83 3.16 -7.27
N ARG A 113 10.92 3.93 -7.40
CA ARG A 113 12.28 3.50 -7.06
C ARG A 113 12.68 4.14 -5.75
N GLU A 114 12.83 3.32 -4.71
CA GLU A 114 13.12 3.83 -3.36
C GLU A 114 14.50 4.50 -3.28
N ALA A 115 15.50 3.93 -3.96
CA ALA A 115 16.87 4.42 -3.94
C ALA A 115 17.03 5.85 -4.47
N SER A 116 16.34 6.18 -5.56
CA SER A 116 16.38 7.52 -6.18
C SER A 116 15.18 8.40 -5.80
N LYS A 117 14.24 7.84 -5.03
CA LYS A 117 12.95 8.45 -4.71
C LYS A 117 12.18 8.90 -5.96
N GLU A 118 12.31 8.18 -7.06
CA GLU A 118 11.68 8.52 -8.34
C GLU A 118 10.36 7.75 -8.52
N ILE A 119 9.31 8.43 -8.98
CA ILE A 119 8.01 7.82 -9.29
C ILE A 119 7.61 8.10 -10.73
N ALA A 120 7.05 7.10 -11.39
CA ALA A 120 6.42 7.23 -12.69
C ALA A 120 5.08 6.49 -12.68
N ILE A 121 3.98 7.19 -12.99
CA ILE A 121 2.63 6.61 -12.98
C ILE A 121 1.87 7.03 -14.23
N ASN A 122 1.23 6.06 -14.87
CA ASN A 122 0.41 6.20 -16.05
C ASN A 122 -1.08 6.09 -15.66
N PHE A 123 -1.78 7.22 -15.68
CA PHE A 123 -3.19 7.30 -15.30
C PHE A 123 -4.13 6.90 -16.44
N SER A 124 -3.74 7.11 -17.70
CA SER A 124 -4.49 6.73 -18.90
C SER A 124 -3.61 6.91 -20.15
N LYS A 125 -4.08 6.49 -21.33
CA LYS A 125 -3.35 6.70 -22.59
C LYS A 125 -2.98 8.17 -22.75
N GLY A 126 -1.68 8.48 -22.62
CA GLY A 126 -1.17 9.84 -22.75
C GLY A 126 -1.32 10.71 -21.49
N LEU A 127 -1.51 10.14 -20.30
CA LEU A 127 -1.43 10.86 -19.02
C LEU A 127 -0.43 10.18 -18.11
N THR A 128 0.83 10.57 -18.24
CA THR A 128 1.93 10.00 -17.46
C THR A 128 2.58 11.07 -16.61
N PHE A 129 2.59 10.85 -15.31
CA PHE A 129 3.31 11.67 -14.36
C PHE A 129 4.69 11.06 -14.08
N THR A 130 5.71 11.92 -14.02
CA THR A 130 7.06 11.54 -13.56
C THR A 130 7.57 12.59 -12.60
N GLY A 131 8.22 12.16 -11.52
CA GLY A 131 8.71 13.09 -10.51
C GLY A 131 9.58 12.46 -9.45
N ASN A 132 10.08 13.32 -8.56
CA ASN A 132 10.84 12.91 -7.39
C ASN A 132 10.00 13.11 -6.14
N CYS A 133 10.08 12.14 -5.23
CA CYS A 133 9.31 12.07 -4.02
C CYS A 133 10.16 12.38 -2.80
N ARG A 134 9.49 12.78 -1.75
CA ARG A 134 10.00 12.85 -0.38
C ARG A 134 8.94 12.26 0.54
N ASP A 135 9.36 11.83 1.71
CA ASP A 135 8.43 11.31 2.71
C ASP A 135 7.38 12.38 3.03
N GLY A 136 6.12 11.98 3.01
CA GLY A 136 4.97 12.83 3.34
C GLY A 136 4.95 13.10 4.84
N ILE A 137 4.51 14.31 5.21
CA ILE A 137 4.19 14.67 6.60
C ILE A 137 2.79 14.15 6.90
#